data_AF-A0A7J2K7B5-F1
#
_entry.id   AF-A0A7J2K7B5-F1
#
_cell.length_a   1.000
_cell.length_b   1.000
_cell.length_c   1.000
_cell.angle_alpha   90.00
_cell.angle_beta   90.00
_cell.angle_gamma   90.00
#
_symmetry.space_group_name_H-M   'P 1'
#
loop_
_entity.id
_entity.type
_entity.pdbx_description
1 polymer ?
#
loop_
_entity_poly.entity_id
_entity_poly.type
_entity_poly.pdbx_seq_one_letter_code
_entity_poly.pdbx_strand_id
1 'polypeptide(L)'
;LEELGVEPSMFRVRSLPETSTRGTLRPIIIPRWDIEILSHGEDELLLKLSLPPGSYATIILREIMKSADPLAYIGKAPDNLEELG
;
A
#
# COMPACT_ATOMS: atom_id res chain seq x y z
N LEU A 1 -3.36 -4.45 -21.46
CA LEU A 1 -2.02 -4.89 -21.92
C LEU A 1 -1.81 -4.45 -23.37
N GLU A 2 -2.76 -4.76 -24.26
CA GLU A 2 -2.75 -4.30 -25.66
C GLU A 2 -2.61 -2.77 -25.80
N GLU A 3 -3.37 -1.98 -25.02
CA GLU A 3 -3.25 -0.49 -25.01
C GLU A 3 -1.85 0.02 -24.66
N LEU A 4 -1.10 -0.74 -23.88
CA LEU A 4 0.27 -0.42 -23.48
C LEU A 4 1.32 -1.05 -24.43
N GLY A 5 0.88 -1.83 -25.43
CA GLY A 5 1.76 -2.57 -26.34
C GLY A 5 2.60 -3.65 -25.67
N VAL A 6 2.13 -4.18 -24.52
CA VAL A 6 2.89 -5.15 -23.71
C VAL A 6 2.36 -6.57 -23.90
N GLU A 7 3.24 -7.49 -24.28
CA GLU A 7 2.94 -8.92 -24.42
C GLU A 7 3.47 -9.72 -23.22
N PRO A 8 2.77 -10.77 -22.74
CA PRO A 8 3.24 -11.62 -21.63
C PRO A 8 4.63 -12.22 -21.87
N SER A 9 4.99 -12.47 -23.13
CA SER A 9 6.30 -13.00 -23.52
C SER A 9 7.46 -12.05 -23.20
N MET A 10 7.20 -10.74 -23.07
CA MET A 10 8.20 -9.73 -22.74
C MET A 10 8.76 -9.86 -21.32
N PHE A 11 8.02 -10.51 -20.40
CA PHE A 11 8.49 -10.78 -19.04
C PHE A 11 9.46 -11.97 -18.96
N ARG A 12 9.75 -12.64 -20.08
CA ARG A 12 10.75 -13.71 -20.20
C ARG A 12 12.03 -13.17 -20.84
N VAL A 13 13.00 -12.85 -20.02
CA VAL A 13 14.29 -12.28 -20.42
C VAL A 13 15.31 -13.41 -20.65
N ARG A 14 15.49 -13.82 -21.91
CA ARG A 14 16.39 -14.95 -22.26
C ARG A 14 17.87 -14.67 -21.97
N SER A 15 18.30 -13.43 -22.10
CA SER A 15 19.68 -13.00 -21.85
C SER A 15 20.02 -12.94 -20.35
N LEU A 16 19.01 -12.82 -19.50
CA LEU A 16 19.16 -12.68 -18.05
C LEU A 16 17.99 -13.38 -17.33
N PRO A 17 17.97 -14.74 -17.33
CA PRO A 17 16.80 -15.51 -16.90
C PRO A 17 16.33 -15.22 -15.46
N GLU A 18 17.22 -14.85 -14.56
CA GLU A 18 16.94 -14.49 -13.16
C GLU A 18 16.08 -13.23 -13.00
N THR A 19 16.05 -12.38 -14.02
CA THR A 19 15.16 -11.20 -14.04
C THR A 19 13.79 -11.49 -14.67
N SER A 20 13.59 -12.70 -15.20
CA SER A 20 12.29 -13.10 -15.72
C SER A 20 11.30 -13.24 -14.58
N THR A 21 10.04 -12.83 -14.81
CA THR A 21 8.96 -13.04 -13.85
C THR A 21 7.84 -13.87 -14.46
N ARG A 22 7.32 -14.82 -13.69
CA ARG A 22 6.09 -15.56 -14.07
C ARG A 22 4.82 -14.78 -13.76
N GLY A 23 4.93 -13.69 -13.00
CA GLY A 23 3.80 -13.03 -12.38
C GLY A 23 3.22 -13.83 -11.21
N THR A 24 2.32 -13.18 -10.47
CA THR A 24 1.54 -13.77 -9.38
C THR A 24 0.15 -13.16 -9.37
N LEU A 25 -0.79 -13.80 -8.68
CA LEU A 25 -2.10 -13.22 -8.42
C LEU A 25 -2.05 -12.42 -7.11
N ARG A 26 -2.68 -11.24 -7.13
CA ARG A 26 -2.86 -10.40 -5.95
C ARG A 26 -4.35 -10.06 -5.80
N PRO A 27 -4.94 -10.21 -4.60
CA PRO A 27 -6.29 -9.73 -4.34
C PRO A 27 -6.42 -8.24 -4.67
N ILE A 28 -7.52 -7.85 -5.33
CA ILE A 28 -7.79 -6.45 -5.69
C ILE A 28 -8.19 -5.63 -4.46
N ILE A 29 -8.87 -6.28 -3.50
CA ILE A 29 -9.23 -5.71 -2.21
C ILE A 29 -8.38 -6.33 -1.10
N ILE A 30 -8.13 -5.58 -0.02
CA ILE A 30 -7.49 -6.12 1.19
C ILE A 30 -8.49 -7.08 1.84
N PRO A 31 -8.22 -8.40 1.88
CA PRO A 31 -9.26 -9.39 2.17
C PRO A 31 -9.66 -9.43 3.65
N ARG A 32 -8.75 -9.06 4.56
CA ARG A 32 -8.98 -8.99 6.00
C ARG A 32 -8.12 -7.87 6.57
N TRP A 33 -8.74 -6.92 7.23
CA TRP A 33 -8.07 -5.84 7.94
C TRP A 33 -8.96 -5.41 9.11
N ASP A 34 -8.35 -4.76 10.08
CA ASP A 34 -9.04 -4.20 11.24
C ASP A 34 -8.60 -2.74 11.43
N ILE A 35 -9.52 -1.92 11.91
CA ILE A 35 -9.30 -0.50 12.19
C ILE A 35 -9.98 -0.12 13.50
N GLU A 36 -9.21 0.51 14.37
CA GLU A 36 -9.67 1.09 15.61
C GLU A 36 -9.34 2.58 15.61
N ILE A 37 -10.35 3.41 15.90
CA ILE A 37 -10.16 4.85 16.12
C ILE A 37 -9.77 5.01 17.58
N LEU A 38 -8.53 5.42 17.83
CA LEU A 38 -8.01 5.64 19.18
C LEU A 38 -8.39 7.02 19.72
N SER A 39 -8.38 8.04 18.85
CA SER A 39 -8.84 9.39 19.16
C SER A 39 -9.21 10.16 17.88
N HIS A 40 -10.03 11.20 18.03
CA HIS A 40 -10.37 12.13 16.95
C HIS A 40 -10.46 13.56 17.49
N GLY A 41 -9.95 14.50 16.71
CA GLY A 41 -10.09 15.95 16.92
C GLY A 41 -10.78 16.60 15.73
N GLU A 42 -10.72 17.93 15.64
CA GLU A 42 -11.32 18.68 14.54
C GLU A 42 -10.58 18.42 13.21
N ASP A 43 -9.24 18.38 13.24
CA ASP A 43 -8.37 18.18 12.07
C ASP A 43 -7.43 16.97 12.21
N GLU A 44 -7.65 16.12 13.20
CA GLU A 44 -6.76 14.99 13.51
C GLU A 44 -7.54 13.69 13.79
N LEU A 45 -6.92 12.57 13.42
CA LEU A 45 -7.47 11.24 13.62
C LEU A 45 -6.34 10.27 13.94
N LEU A 46 -6.39 9.63 15.10
CA LEU A 46 -5.45 8.59 15.49
C LEU A 46 -6.07 7.21 15.24
N LEU A 47 -5.39 6.41 14.43
CA LEU A 47 -5.86 5.10 14.00
C LEU A 47 -4.87 4.00 14.38
N LYS A 48 -5.39 2.88 14.84
CA LYS A 48 -4.67 1.62 14.92
C LYS A 48 -5.15 0.70 13.80
N LEU A 49 -4.22 0.22 12.98
CA LEU A 49 -4.50 -0.60 11.80
C LEU A 49 -3.83 -1.97 11.93
N SER A 50 -4.58 -3.03 11.62
CA SER A 50 -4.04 -4.38 11.44
C SER A 50 -4.23 -4.83 10.01
N LEU A 51 -3.13 -5.19 9.33
CA LEU A 51 -3.12 -5.48 7.89
C LEU A 51 -2.40 -6.79 7.58
N PRO A 52 -2.82 -7.52 6.53
CA PRO A 52 -2.15 -8.73 6.12
C PRO A 52 -0.83 -8.39 5.42
N PRO A 53 0.18 -9.28 5.47
CA PRO A 53 1.47 -9.06 4.83
C PRO A 53 1.35 -8.65 3.35
N GLY A 54 2.19 -7.70 2.94
CA GLY A 54 2.18 -7.15 1.58
C GLY A 54 1.12 -6.07 1.33
N SER A 55 0.29 -5.74 2.33
CA SER A 55 -0.61 -4.58 2.29
C SER A 55 0.10 -3.31 2.77
N TYR A 56 -0.41 -2.15 2.35
CA TYR A 56 0.15 -0.85 2.69
C TYR A 56 -0.87 -0.02 3.45
N ALA A 57 -0.52 0.47 4.64
CA ALA A 57 -1.38 1.34 5.45
C ALA A 57 -1.79 2.61 4.70
N THR A 58 -0.89 3.14 3.85
CA THR A 58 -1.14 4.32 3.01
C THR A 58 -2.31 4.15 2.05
N ILE A 59 -2.66 2.94 1.62
CA ILE A 59 -3.85 2.70 0.79
C ILE A 59 -5.13 3.01 1.58
N ILE A 60 -5.20 2.59 2.85
CA ILE A 60 -6.35 2.91 3.71
C ILE A 60 -6.39 4.41 4.01
N LEU A 61 -5.26 5.01 4.36
CA LEU A 61 -5.18 6.45 4.61
C LEU A 61 -5.64 7.26 3.39
N ARG A 62 -5.24 6.84 2.17
CA ARG A 62 -5.69 7.48 0.94
C ARG A 62 -7.21 7.41 0.76
N GLU A 63 -7.81 6.28 1.10
CA GLU A 63 -9.27 6.11 1.03
C GLU A 63 -10.01 6.96 2.08
N ILE A 64 -9.42 7.21 3.25
CA ILE A 64 -9.98 8.08 4.28
C ILE A 64 -9.84 9.55 3.89
N MET A 65 -8.63 9.97 3.52
CA MET A 65 -8.31 11.37 3.21
C MET A 65 -8.92 11.84 1.89
N LYS A 66 -9.18 10.93 0.95
CA LYS A 66 -9.68 11.22 -0.42
C LYS A 66 -8.89 12.33 -1.14
N SER A 67 -7.61 12.48 -0.82
CA SER A 67 -6.79 13.53 -1.40
C SER A 67 -6.70 13.40 -2.91
N ALA A 68 -6.78 14.53 -3.60
CA ALA A 68 -6.58 14.61 -5.05
C ALA A 68 -5.14 14.27 -5.44
N ASP A 69 -4.17 14.56 -4.55
CA ASP A 69 -2.75 14.28 -4.76
C ASP A 69 -2.35 12.93 -4.14
N PRO A 70 -1.85 11.96 -4.94
CA PRO A 70 -1.34 10.69 -4.41
C PRO A 70 -0.12 10.82 -3.48
N LEU A 71 0.60 11.96 -3.49
CA LEU A 71 1.75 12.25 -2.64
C LEU A 71 1.40 13.05 -1.37
N ALA A 72 0.11 13.18 -1.04
CA ALA A 72 -0.35 13.97 0.11
C ALA A 72 0.09 13.41 1.48
N TYR A 73 0.62 12.19 1.54
CA TYR A 73 1.17 11.63 2.78
C TYR A 73 2.60 12.12 3.02
N ILE A 74 2.75 13.04 3.98
CA ILE A 74 4.06 13.44 4.52
C ILE A 74 4.28 12.64 5.81
N GLY A 75 4.98 11.51 5.69
CA GLY A 75 5.29 10.68 6.86
C GLY A 75 6.21 11.42 7.83
N LYS A 76 5.89 11.35 9.13
CA LYS A 76 6.84 11.62 10.21
C LYS A 76 7.11 10.31 10.92
N ALA A 77 8.37 9.88 10.95
CA ALA A 77 8.78 8.83 11.87
C ALA A 77 8.80 9.43 13.27
N PRO A 78 8.25 8.77 14.30
CA PRO A 78 8.47 9.20 15.67
C PRO A 78 9.95 9.06 15.99
N ASP A 79 10.50 10.05 16.72
CA ASP A 79 11.91 10.02 17.15
C ASP A 79 12.18 8.87 18.14
N ASN A 80 11.12 8.32 18.78
CA ASN A 80 11.19 7.20 19.71
C ASN A 80 10.07 6.18 19.47
N LEU A 81 10.43 4.90 19.38
CA LEU A 81 9.52 3.76 19.22
C LEU A 81 8.71 3.42 20.50
N GLU A 82 9.06 4.01 21.64
CA GLU A 82 8.42 3.76 22.95
C GLU A 82 7.05 4.44 23.12
N GLU A 83 6.69 5.39 22.25
CA GLU A 83 5.38 6.07 22.29
C GLU A 83 4.26 5.30 21.59
N LEU A 84 4.57 4.18 20.92
CA LEU A 84 3.60 3.42 20.12
C LEU A 84 2.87 2.30 20.88
N GLY A 85 3.18 2.11 22.17
CA GLY A 85 2.46 1.19 23.08
C GLY A 85 2.80 -0.28 22.92
#